data_AF-A0A061PAP6-F1
#
_entry.id   AF-A0A061PAP6-F1
#
_cell.length_a   1.000
_cell.length_b   1.000
_cell.length_c   1.000
_cell.angle_alpha   90.00
_cell.angle_beta   90.00
_cell.angle_gamma   90.00
#
_symmetry.space_group_name_H-M   'P 1'
#
loop_
_entity.id
_entity.type
_entity.pdbx_description
1 polymer ?
#
loop_
_entity_poly.entity_id
_entity_poly.type
_entity_poly.pdbx_seq_one_letter_code
_entity_poly.pdbx_strand_id
1 'polypeptide(L)'
;MINLIKQLSPNRITGKLFLISAGTLLTLAFVFYVALYLFLPSFYEQYKVAQIDEAVDELVEQAQASPFQAIYEGMQEISWNQNVHFHLLDENYTPLLSLNARSIEIDGA
;
A
#
# COMPACT_ATOMS: atom_id res chain seq x y z
N MET A 1 -4.76 -27.66 28.68
CA MET A 1 -4.85 -27.67 27.20
C MET A 1 -4.73 -29.06 26.59
N ILE A 2 -3.70 -29.86 26.91
CA ILE A 2 -3.52 -31.23 26.36
C ILE A 2 -4.74 -32.15 26.61
N ASN A 3 -5.39 -32.03 27.78
CA ASN A 3 -6.57 -32.83 28.13
C ASN A 3 -7.82 -32.49 27.28
N LEU A 4 -7.94 -31.24 26.80
CA LEU A 4 -9.05 -30.79 25.96
C LEU A 4 -8.92 -31.35 24.53
N ILE A 5 -7.70 -31.36 24.00
CA ILE A 5 -7.36 -31.91 22.67
C ILE A 5 -7.66 -33.41 22.63
N LYS A 6 -7.40 -34.13 23.73
CA LYS A 6 -7.69 -35.55 23.87
C LYS A 6 -9.20 -35.85 23.87
N GLN A 7 -10.02 -34.91 24.34
CA GLN A 7 -11.47 -35.00 24.37
C GLN A 7 -12.12 -34.69 23.00
N LEU A 8 -11.48 -33.85 22.19
CA LEU A 8 -11.89 -33.50 20.82
C LEU A 8 -11.37 -34.47 19.74
N SER A 9 -10.47 -35.39 20.10
CA SER A 9 -9.89 -36.38 19.20
C SER A 9 -10.95 -37.41 18.76
N PRO A 10 -11.33 -37.47 17.48
CA PRO A 10 -12.29 -38.44 16.99
C PRO A 10 -11.70 -39.86 17.05
N ASN A 11 -12.56 -40.84 17.37
CA ASN A 11 -12.16 -42.25 17.50
C ASN A 11 -11.76 -42.89 16.17
N ARG A 12 -12.18 -42.30 15.04
CA ARG A 12 -11.91 -42.80 13.68
C ARG A 12 -10.66 -42.14 13.09
N ILE A 13 -9.85 -42.94 12.39
CA ILE A 13 -8.63 -42.51 11.69
C ILE A 13 -8.90 -41.32 10.76
N THR A 14 -10.02 -41.35 10.03
CA THR A 14 -10.45 -40.26 9.13
C THR A 14 -10.58 -38.91 9.84
N GLY A 15 -11.14 -38.90 11.05
CA GLY A 15 -11.30 -37.66 11.80
C GLY A 15 -9.97 -37.14 12.36
N LYS A 16 -9.06 -38.04 12.75
CA LYS A 16 -7.71 -37.65 13.19
C LYS A 16 -6.93 -37.01 12.04
N LEU A 17 -7.05 -37.58 10.85
CA LEU A 17 -6.45 -37.03 9.64
C LEU A 17 -7.02 -35.64 9.32
N PHE A 18 -8.34 -35.47 9.40
CA PHE A 18 -8.99 -34.18 9.20
C PHE A 18 -8.52 -33.11 10.20
N LEU A 19 -8.44 -33.44 11.50
CA LEU A 19 -7.97 -32.49 12.51
C LEU A 19 -6.50 -32.09 12.31
N ILE A 20 -5.64 -33.04 11.94
CA ILE A 20 -4.23 -32.74 11.63
C ILE A 20 -4.16 -31.80 10.43
N SER A 21 -4.90 -32.08 9.35
CA SER A 21 -4.93 -31.24 8.17
C SER A 21 -5.48 -29.84 8.47
N ALA A 22 -6.58 -29.74 9.21
CA ALA A 22 -7.17 -28.46 9.61
C ALA A 22 -6.23 -27.65 10.53
N GLY A 23 -5.61 -28.31 11.51
CA GLY A 23 -4.64 -27.68 12.41
C GLY A 23 -3.40 -27.19 11.67
N THR A 24 -2.92 -27.97 10.69
CA THR A 24 -1.82 -27.57 9.81
C THR A 24 -2.19 -26.35 8.99
N LEU A 25 -3.38 -26.35 8.38
CA LEU A 25 -3.89 -25.24 7.58
C LEU A 25 -4.00 -23.95 8.42
N LEU A 26 -4.56 -24.06 9.63
CA LEU A 26 -4.75 -22.94 10.54
C LEU A 26 -3.41 -22.39 11.02
N THR A 27 -2.47 -23.26 11.35
CA THR A 27 -1.11 -22.87 11.74
C THR A 27 -0.41 -22.13 10.60
N LEU A 28 -0.50 -22.65 9.37
CA LEU A 28 0.10 -22.02 8.20
C LEU A 28 -0.53 -20.66 7.91
N ALA A 29 -1.87 -20.56 7.95
CA ALA A 29 -2.58 -19.30 7.79
C ALA A 29 -2.18 -18.28 8.87
N PHE A 30 -2.01 -18.72 10.12
CA PHE A 30 -1.56 -17.86 11.20
C PHE A 30 -0.13 -17.35 10.97
N VAL A 31 0.79 -18.20 10.53
CA VAL A 31 2.16 -17.79 10.18
C VAL A 31 2.16 -16.76 9.07
N PHE A 32 1.40 -16.98 7.99
CA PHE A 32 1.27 -15.99 6.91
C PHE A 32 0.63 -14.70 7.39
N TYR A 33 -0.39 -14.78 8.23
CA TYR A 33 -1.04 -13.60 8.80
C TYR A 33 -0.06 -12.75 9.61
N VAL A 34 0.73 -13.38 10.50
CA VAL A 34 1.74 -12.68 11.29
C VAL A 34 2.84 -12.10 10.39
N ALA A 35 3.30 -12.86 9.39
CA ALA A 35 4.29 -12.38 8.44
C ALA A 35 3.78 -11.14 7.68
N LEU A 36 2.57 -11.20 7.13
CA LEU A 36 1.95 -10.05 6.46
C LEU A 36 1.77 -8.88 7.45
N TYR A 37 1.28 -9.13 8.65
CA TYR A 37 1.08 -8.06 9.64
C TYR A 37 2.38 -7.31 9.98
N LEU A 38 3.51 -8.02 10.09
CA LEU A 38 4.79 -7.42 10.43
C LEU A 38 5.53 -6.81 9.23
N PHE A 39 5.52 -7.50 8.08
CA PHE A 39 6.34 -7.10 6.93
C PHE A 39 5.60 -6.24 5.91
N LEU A 40 4.29 -6.41 5.76
CA LEU A 40 3.51 -5.68 4.75
C LEU A 40 3.57 -4.15 4.93
N PRO A 41 3.49 -3.58 6.16
CA PRO A 41 3.53 -2.12 6.32
C PRO A 41 4.86 -1.54 5.83
N SER A 42 5.98 -2.08 6.32
CA SER A 42 7.32 -1.61 5.94
C SER A 42 7.60 -1.83 4.46
N PHE A 43 7.19 -2.97 3.90
CA PHE A 43 7.37 -3.25 2.48
C PHE A 43 6.55 -2.29 1.63
N TYR A 44 5.29 -2.05 2.00
CA TYR A 44 4.39 -1.16 1.26
C TYR A 44 4.88 0.28 1.29
N GLU A 45 5.35 0.77 2.44
CA GLU A 45 5.93 2.11 2.57
C GLU A 45 7.15 2.27 1.67
N GLN A 46 8.13 1.37 1.76
CA GLN A 46 9.33 1.41 0.92
C GLN A 46 8.99 1.35 -0.57
N TYR A 47 8.08 0.45 -0.95
CA TYR A 47 7.60 0.33 -2.33
C TYR A 47 6.92 1.61 -2.84
N LYS A 48 6.14 2.28 -1.99
CA LYS A 48 5.46 3.52 -2.34
C LYS A 48 6.41 4.70 -2.44
N VAL A 49 7.34 4.83 -1.50
CA VAL A 49 8.38 5.87 -1.55
C VAL A 49 9.23 5.71 -2.81
N ALA A 50 9.74 4.52 -3.09
CA ALA A 50 10.57 4.27 -4.26
C ALA A 50 9.86 4.61 -5.59
N GLN A 51 8.57 4.29 -5.74
CA GLN A 51 7.80 4.68 -6.92
C GLN A 51 7.59 6.18 -7.07
N ILE A 52 7.39 6.88 -5.95
CA ILE A 52 7.21 8.33 -5.98
C ILE A 52 8.54 9.00 -6.34
N ASP A 53 9.64 8.54 -5.73
CA ASP A 53 10.98 9.04 -6.03
C ASP A 53 11.33 8.82 -7.51
N GLU A 54 11.12 7.60 -8.04
CA GLU A 54 11.35 7.29 -9.46
C GLU A 54 10.49 8.16 -10.39
N ALA A 55 9.20 8.30 -10.11
CA ALA A 55 8.31 9.13 -10.93
C ALA A 55 8.66 10.62 -10.89
N VAL A 56 9.12 11.14 -9.74
CA VAL A 56 9.56 12.53 -9.60
C VAL A 56 10.89 12.75 -10.33
N ASP A 57 11.84 11.82 -10.22
CA ASP A 57 13.13 11.90 -10.92
C ASP A 57 12.93 11.92 -12.44
N GLU A 58 12.07 11.03 -12.97
CA GLU A 58 11.70 11.02 -14.39
C GLU A 58 11.03 12.33 -14.82
N LEU A 59 10.16 12.89 -13.99
CA LEU A 59 9.51 14.18 -14.28
C LEU A 59 10.53 15.32 -14.31
N VAL A 60 11.48 15.35 -13.38
CA VAL A 60 12.54 16.37 -13.31
C VAL A 60 13.46 16.28 -14.52
N GLU A 61 13.82 15.07 -14.95
CA GLU A 61 14.60 14.86 -16.17
C GLU A 61 13.86 15.40 -17.41
N GLN A 62 12.56 15.07 -17.54
CA GLN A 62 11.72 15.57 -18.63
C GLN A 62 11.52 17.08 -18.59
N ALA A 63 11.48 17.68 -17.41
CA ALA A 63 11.27 19.13 -17.21
C ALA A 63 12.39 19.99 -17.79
N GLN A 64 13.60 19.44 -18.00
CA GLN A 64 14.72 20.20 -18.56
C GLN A 64 14.50 20.59 -20.03
N ALA A 65 13.72 19.80 -20.77
CA ALA A 65 13.50 19.98 -22.21
C ALA A 65 12.03 20.21 -22.59
N SER A 66 11.11 20.14 -21.63
CA SER A 66 9.67 20.19 -21.86
C SER A 66 9.04 21.53 -21.46
N PRO A 67 7.97 21.96 -22.14
CA PRO A 67 7.19 23.12 -21.70
C PRO A 67 6.46 22.82 -20.39
N PHE A 68 6.18 23.87 -19.62
CA PHE A 68 5.48 23.77 -18.32
C PHE A 68 4.18 22.94 -18.39
N GLN A 69 3.39 23.09 -19.46
CA GLN A 69 2.14 22.34 -19.64
C GLN A 69 2.35 20.81 -19.64
N ALA A 70 3.39 20.32 -20.32
CA ALA A 70 3.69 18.90 -20.37
C ALA A 70 4.10 18.37 -18.98
N ILE A 71 4.82 19.18 -18.21
CA ILE A 71 5.20 18.85 -16.82
C ILE A 71 3.99 18.88 -15.89
N TYR A 72 3.09 19.84 -16.06
CA TYR A 72 1.83 19.89 -15.32
C TYR A 72 0.96 18.66 -15.57
N GLU A 73 0.89 18.17 -16.81
CA GLU A 73 0.20 16.93 -17.16
C GLU A 73 0.87 15.70 -16.52
N GLY A 74 2.21 15.61 -16.56
CA GLY A 74 2.95 14.56 -15.86
C GLY A 74 2.73 14.57 -14.35
N MET A 75 2.70 15.76 -13.72
CA MET A 75 2.38 15.90 -12.29
C MET A 75 0.95 15.43 -11.97
N GLN A 76 -0.03 15.69 -12.84
CA GLN A 76 -1.39 15.17 -12.67
C GLN A 76 -1.44 13.65 -12.74
N GLU A 77 -0.73 13.05 -13.69
CA GLU A 77 -0.66 11.60 -13.82
C GLU A 77 -0.04 10.96 -12.57
N ILE A 78 1.08 11.50 -12.07
CA ILE A 78 1.71 11.02 -10.84
C ILE A 78 0.77 11.19 -9.64
N SER A 79 0.11 12.35 -9.54
CA SER A 79 -0.86 12.61 -8.47
C SER A 79 -2.02 11.61 -8.49
N TRP A 80 -2.53 11.24 -9.68
CA TRP A 80 -3.60 10.26 -9.83
C TRP A 80 -3.14 8.84 -9.50
N ASN A 81 -2.02 8.40 -10.09
CA ASN A 81 -1.51 7.03 -9.99
C ASN A 81 -0.95 6.73 -8.60
N GLN A 82 -0.29 7.70 -7.98
CA GLN A 82 0.36 7.52 -6.69
C GLN A 82 -0.43 8.12 -5.51
N ASN A 83 -1.53 8.82 -5.77
CA ASN A 83 -2.34 9.51 -4.75
C ASN A 83 -1.50 10.50 -3.92
N VAL A 84 -0.73 11.33 -4.62
CA VAL A 84 0.18 12.32 -4.03
C VAL A 84 -0.38 13.73 -4.26
N HIS A 85 -0.19 14.60 -3.28
CA HIS A 85 -0.51 16.03 -3.38
C HIS A 85 0.79 16.82 -3.56
N PHE A 86 0.92 17.52 -4.68
CA PHE A 86 2.06 18.39 -4.92
C PHE A 86 1.79 19.79 -4.38
N HIS A 87 2.78 20.35 -3.68
CA HIS A 87 2.77 21.74 -3.23
C HIS A 87 4.02 22.44 -3.74
N LEU A 88 3.83 23.54 -4.46
CA LEU A 88 4.84 24.55 -4.68
C LEU A 88 4.63 25.62 -3.63
N LEU A 89 5.61 25.85 -2.77
CA LEU A 89 5.54 26.82 -1.70
C LEU A 89 6.50 27.98 -1.97
N ASP A 90 6.15 29.17 -1.50
CA ASP A 90 7.09 30.30 -1.42
C ASP A 90 8.04 30.16 -0.22
N GLU A 91 8.96 31.11 -0.05
CA GLU A 91 9.92 31.15 1.07
C GLU A 91 9.24 31.23 2.45
N ASN A 92 7.98 31.66 2.51
CA ASN A 92 7.18 31.77 3.73
C ASN A 92 6.25 30.55 3.95
N TYR A 93 6.45 29.45 3.20
CA TYR A 93 5.60 28.26 3.20
C TYR A 93 4.15 28.51 2.74
N THR A 94 3.90 29.60 2.02
CA THR A 94 2.59 29.89 1.40
C THR A 94 2.46 29.11 0.09
N PRO A 95 1.36 28.39 -0.16
CA PRO A 95 1.19 27.65 -1.40
C PRO A 95 1.03 28.58 -2.60
N LEU A 96 1.96 28.48 -3.55
CA LEU A 96 1.94 29.13 -4.87
C LEU A 96 1.20 28.27 -5.90
N LEU A 97 1.31 26.95 -5.79
CA LEU A 97 0.58 25.98 -6.59
C LEU A 97 0.30 24.74 -5.75
N SER A 98 -0.93 24.25 -5.80
CA SER A 98 -1.34 23.00 -5.16
C SER A 98 -2.01 22.12 -6.20
N LEU A 99 -1.50 20.91 -6.39
CA LEU A 99 -2.05 19.97 -7.35
C LEU A 99 -2.46 18.69 -6.64
N ASN A 100 -3.76 18.43 -6.68
CA ASN A 100 -4.37 17.23 -6.15
C ASN A 100 -5.31 16.66 -7.21
N ALA A 101 -4.95 15.51 -7.79
CA ALA A 101 -5.80 14.84 -8.78
C ALA A 101 -7.10 14.26 -8.17
N ARG A 102 -7.24 14.28 -6.84
CA ARG A 102 -8.46 13.91 -6.10
C ARG A 102 -9.19 15.10 -5.48
N SER A 103 -8.98 16.34 -5.93
CA SER A 103 -10.02 17.34 -5.71
C SER A 103 -11.25 16.89 -6.51
N ILE A 104 -12.09 16.07 -5.88
CA ILE A 104 -13.53 16.20 -6.06
C ILE A 104 -13.76 17.67 -5.69
N GLU A 105 -13.83 18.53 -6.71
CA GLU A 105 -14.59 19.76 -6.57
C GLU A 105 -15.97 19.30 -6.07
N ILE A 106 -16.18 19.36 -4.76
CA ILE A 106 -17.52 19.53 -4.24
C ILE A 106 -17.84 20.98 -4.59
N ASP A 107 -18.13 21.20 -5.86
CA ASP A 107 -18.66 22.44 -6.38
C ASP A 107 -20.04 22.59 -5.72
N GLY A 108 -20.16 23.57 -4.82
CA GLY A 108 -21.41 24.03 -4.25
C GLY A 108 -21.96 23.25 -3.04
N ALA A 109 -21.75 23.81 -1.85
CA ALA A 109 -22.78 23.88 -0.81
C ALA A 109 -22.76 25.27 -0.16
#